data_AF-A0AAW1IE95-F1
#
_entry.id   AF-A0AAW1IE95-F1
#
_cell.length_a   1.000
_cell.length_b   1.000
_cell.length_c   1.000
_cell.angle_alpha   90.00
_cell.angle_beta   90.00
_cell.angle_gamma   90.00
#
_symmetry.space_group_name_H-M   'P 1'
#
loop_
_entity.id
_entity.type
_entity.pdbx_description
1 polymer ?
#
loop_
_entity_poly.entity_id
_entity_poly.type
_entity_poly.pdbx_seq_one_letter_code
_entity_poly.pdbx_strand_id
1 'polypeptide(L)'
;MFNWDLIVQEGFGLQQQSDDRTRGVVDRNSIRIFELNCCPDEPKKQFVSSLTNSGICVKINNLQVPEVIRHGSPVVLDCDFSLEPLGDDELVVKWYKNKTLVYQWIPARRPVGLGILKGRLNLAYAASEQNYSVHRALHILKSGPDLSGEYTCSVSTLKNEDERTKTMLVFGKRLRLF
;
A
#
# COMPACT_ATOMS: atom_id res chain seq x y z
N MET A 1 9.16 24.25 -6.15
CA MET A 1 10.12 23.13 -6.24
C MET A 1 10.09 22.44 -4.89
N PHE A 2 9.11 21.57 -4.66
CA PHE A 2 8.95 20.89 -3.37
C PHE A 2 10.03 19.81 -3.27
N ASN A 3 10.80 19.87 -2.19
CA ASN A 3 11.91 18.97 -1.92
C ASN A 3 11.36 17.67 -1.33
N TRP A 4 11.52 16.56 -2.06
CA TRP A 4 10.94 15.25 -1.76
C TRP A 4 11.85 14.34 -0.91
N ASP A 5 13.00 14.84 -0.41
CA ASP A 5 13.90 14.09 0.47
C ASP A 5 13.33 13.83 1.88
N LEU A 6 12.20 14.45 2.26
CA LEU A 6 11.65 14.39 3.63
C LEU A 6 10.54 13.34 3.87
N ILE A 7 10.03 12.67 2.84
CA ILE A 7 8.93 11.68 3.02
C ILE A 7 9.45 10.25 3.26
N VAL A 8 10.76 10.04 3.26
CA VAL A 8 11.37 8.70 3.40
C VAL A 8 11.71 8.31 4.86
N GLN A 9 11.60 9.19 5.86
CA GLN A 9 12.26 8.92 7.16
C GLN A 9 11.49 8.92 8.48
N GLU A 10 10.26 9.41 8.63
CA GLU A 10 9.75 9.57 10.00
C GLU A 10 8.75 8.48 10.43
N GLY A 11 9.33 7.38 10.94
CA GLY A 11 8.70 6.59 12.00
C GLY A 11 9.23 7.06 13.35
N PHE A 12 8.47 7.85 14.09
CA PHE A 12 8.67 8.08 15.52
C PHE A 12 7.33 8.45 16.16
N GLY A 13 6.89 7.64 17.11
CA GLY A 13 5.83 8.02 18.04
C GLY A 13 6.38 8.99 19.07
N LEU A 14 5.56 9.95 19.51
CA LEU A 14 5.79 10.70 20.74
C LEU A 14 4.48 10.98 21.48
N GLN A 15 4.55 10.72 22.78
CA GLN A 15 3.61 11.02 23.86
C GLN A 15 2.76 12.29 23.64
N GLN A 16 1.45 12.17 23.88
CA GLN A 16 0.61 13.30 24.28
C GLN A 16 0.77 13.51 25.78
N GLN A 17 1.35 14.65 26.16
CA GLN A 17 1.25 15.21 27.50
C GLN A 17 0.34 16.44 27.41
N SER A 18 -0.77 16.38 28.14
CA SER A 18 -1.78 17.42 28.28
C SER A 18 -1.29 18.53 29.21
N ASP A 19 -1.40 19.80 28.80
CA ASP A 19 -1.79 20.87 29.74
C ASP A 19 -2.33 22.15 29.08
N ASP A 20 -3.43 22.61 29.70
CA ASP A 20 -4.05 23.93 29.91
C ASP A 20 -4.00 25.08 28.87
N ARG A 21 -5.18 25.35 28.28
CA ARG A 21 -5.94 26.63 28.23
C ARG A 21 -5.14 27.95 28.04
N THR A 22 -5.32 28.65 26.90
CA THR A 22 -6.27 29.79 26.70
C THR A 22 -5.96 30.58 25.40
N ARG A 23 -7.03 31.06 24.76
CA ARG A 23 -7.15 32.18 23.78
C ARG A 23 -7.02 31.83 22.30
N GLY A 24 -8.18 31.76 21.67
CA GLY A 24 -8.34 31.70 20.22
C GLY A 24 -7.85 32.97 19.53
N VAL A 25 -7.12 32.74 18.45
CA VAL A 25 -7.01 33.64 17.31
C VAL A 25 -7.58 32.84 16.14
N VAL A 26 -8.74 33.30 15.64
CA VAL A 26 -9.33 32.79 14.40
C VAL A 26 -8.63 33.51 13.26
N ASP A 27 -7.73 32.82 12.57
CA ASP A 27 -7.19 33.34 11.31
C ASP A 27 -7.98 32.77 10.13
N ARG A 28 -8.52 33.69 9.32
CA ARG A 28 -9.35 33.43 8.15
C ARG A 28 -8.45 33.29 6.94
N ASN A 29 -7.87 32.10 6.73
CA ASN A 29 -7.59 31.64 5.37
C ASN A 29 -7.29 30.15 5.29
N SER A 30 -7.95 29.52 4.32
CA SER A 30 -7.85 28.13 3.90
C SER A 30 -8.70 27.12 4.69
N ILE A 31 -9.93 27.04 4.19
CA ILE A 31 -10.91 25.97 4.34
C ILE A 31 -10.21 24.60 4.29
N ARG A 32 -10.03 23.95 5.44
CA ARG A 32 -9.86 22.49 5.49
C ARG A 32 -11.23 21.86 5.33
N ILE A 33 -11.66 21.65 4.08
CA ILE A 33 -12.61 20.59 3.77
C ILE A 33 -11.74 19.38 3.45
N PHE A 34 -11.33 18.65 4.49
CA PHE A 34 -11.04 17.23 4.34
C PHE A 34 -12.38 16.51 4.45
N GLU A 35 -13.16 16.56 3.38
CA GLU A 35 -14.31 15.68 3.17
C GLU A 35 -14.67 15.71 1.68
N LEU A 36 -13.83 15.04 0.89
CA LEU A 36 -14.23 14.49 -0.38
C LEU A 36 -13.95 12.99 -0.29
N ASN A 37 -14.97 12.25 0.12
CA ASN A 37 -15.00 10.79 0.13
C ASN A 37 -14.96 10.32 -1.34
N CYS A 38 -13.76 10.17 -1.90
CA CYS A 38 -13.56 9.61 -3.22
C CYS A 38 -13.40 8.09 -3.13
N CYS A 39 -14.47 7.43 -2.71
CA CYS A 39 -14.88 6.07 -3.06
C CYS A 39 -16.12 5.80 -2.20
N PRO A 40 -17.35 5.85 -2.75
CA PRO A 40 -18.50 5.37 -1.99
C PRO A 40 -18.32 3.87 -1.77
N ASP A 41 -18.10 3.47 -0.51
CA ASP A 41 -18.32 2.09 -0.08
C ASP A 41 -19.73 1.64 -0.56
N GLU A 42 -19.82 0.41 -1.05
CA GLU A 42 -21.01 -0.21 -1.69
C GLU A 42 -22.36 -0.05 -0.92
N PRO A 43 -23.51 -0.30 -1.58
CA PRO A 43 -24.68 0.56 -1.48
C PRO A 43 -25.51 0.30 -0.22
N LYS A 44 -25.72 1.34 0.59
CA LYS A 44 -26.89 1.40 1.48
C LYS A 44 -28.10 1.79 0.64
N LYS A 45 -29.09 0.90 0.60
CA LYS A 45 -30.34 0.95 -0.18
C LYS A 45 -30.93 2.35 -0.41
N GLN A 46 -31.15 2.67 -1.68
CA GLN A 46 -32.14 3.56 -2.32
C GLN A 46 -32.58 4.86 -1.60
N PHE A 47 -32.29 6.02 -2.21
CA PHE A 47 -33.32 6.90 -2.79
C PHE A 47 -32.70 7.89 -3.80
N VAL A 48 -33.48 8.23 -4.84
CA VAL A 48 -33.15 8.90 -6.11
C VAL A 48 -32.47 10.29 -6.04
N SER A 49 -31.44 10.52 -6.88
CA SER A 49 -31.41 11.51 -7.99
C SER A 49 -30.02 11.52 -8.65
N SER A 50 -29.98 11.31 -9.96
CA SER A 50 -28.78 11.04 -10.74
C SER A 50 -27.95 12.30 -11.02
N LEU A 51 -26.77 12.36 -10.41
CA LEU A 51 -25.54 12.86 -11.01
C LEU A 51 -24.45 11.89 -10.56
N THR A 52 -24.16 10.85 -11.36
CA THR A 52 -23.02 9.97 -11.09
C THR A 52 -21.75 10.79 -11.30
N ASN A 53 -21.28 11.43 -10.23
CA ASN A 53 -19.90 11.86 -10.14
C ASN A 53 -19.06 10.57 -10.11
N SER A 54 -18.63 10.10 -11.28
CA SER A 54 -17.56 9.11 -11.38
C SER A 54 -16.31 9.78 -10.80
N GLY A 55 -16.18 9.67 -9.49
CA GLY A 55 -15.00 10.13 -8.78
C GLY A 55 -13.85 9.21 -9.13
N ILE A 56 -12.81 9.81 -9.69
CA ILE A 56 -11.52 9.18 -9.98
C ILE A 56 -11.01 8.53 -8.68
N CYS A 57 -11.10 7.19 -8.60
CA CYS A 57 -10.69 6.40 -7.43
C CYS A 57 -9.78 5.24 -7.84
N VAL A 58 -8.65 5.07 -7.13
CA VAL A 58 -7.89 3.81 -7.13
C VAL A 58 -8.72 2.75 -6.42
N LYS A 59 -8.79 1.55 -6.99
CA LYS A 59 -9.48 0.43 -6.34
C LYS A 59 -8.66 -0.85 -6.47
N ILE A 60 -8.27 -1.44 -5.34
CA ILE A 60 -7.73 -2.79 -5.27
C ILE A 60 -8.87 -3.76 -5.50
N ASN A 61 -8.86 -4.43 -6.65
CA ASN A 61 -9.87 -5.42 -7.01
C ASN A 61 -9.63 -6.70 -6.22
N ASN A 62 -8.37 -7.12 -6.11
CA ASN A 62 -8.01 -8.41 -5.56
C ASN A 62 -6.58 -8.41 -5.00
N LEU A 63 -6.46 -8.86 -3.75
CA LEU A 63 -5.18 -9.10 -3.10
C LEU A 63 -4.91 -10.60 -3.04
N GLN A 64 -3.85 -11.07 -3.68
CA GLN A 64 -3.43 -12.46 -3.70
C GLN A 64 -2.21 -12.66 -2.80
N VAL A 65 -2.45 -13.30 -1.66
CA VAL A 65 -1.44 -13.72 -0.69
C VAL A 65 -1.79 -15.16 -0.32
N PRO A 66 -0.93 -16.15 -0.60
CA PRO A 66 -1.20 -17.51 -0.20
C PRO A 66 -1.26 -17.63 1.33
N GLU A 67 -2.26 -18.33 1.84
CA GLU A 67 -2.44 -18.50 3.28
C GLU A 67 -1.29 -19.30 3.91
N VAL A 68 -0.81 -20.33 3.20
CA VAL A 68 0.22 -21.25 3.69
C VAL A 68 1.20 -21.58 2.57
N ILE A 69 2.49 -21.47 2.86
CA ILE A 69 3.56 -21.75 1.89
C ILE A 69 4.70 -22.55 2.53
N ARG A 70 5.31 -23.45 1.77
CA ARG A 70 6.43 -24.27 2.26
C ARG A 70 7.74 -23.49 2.26
N HIS A 71 8.44 -23.52 3.39
CA HIS A 71 9.79 -22.98 3.57
C HIS A 71 10.72 -23.29 2.39
N GLY A 72 11.39 -22.26 1.89
CA GLY A 72 12.33 -22.34 0.79
C GLY A 72 11.70 -22.26 -0.60
N SER A 73 10.37 -22.27 -0.72
CA SER A 73 9.69 -22.14 -2.00
C SER A 73 9.62 -20.67 -2.44
N PRO A 74 9.71 -20.35 -3.74
CA PRO A 74 9.39 -19.02 -4.23
C PRO A 74 7.88 -18.75 -4.07
N VAL A 75 7.51 -17.48 -3.93
CA VAL A 75 6.10 -17.07 -3.81
C VAL A 75 5.88 -15.72 -4.47
N VAL A 76 4.73 -15.57 -5.13
CA VAL A 76 4.25 -14.30 -5.67
C VAL A 76 3.08 -13.81 -4.83
N LEU A 77 3.14 -12.55 -4.42
CA LEU A 77 2.05 -11.82 -3.78
C LEU A 77 1.59 -10.75 -4.77
N ASP A 78 0.39 -10.87 -5.33
CA ASP A 78 -0.12 -9.94 -6.35
C ASP A 78 -1.18 -9.01 -5.78
N CYS A 79 -1.16 -7.76 -6.19
CA CYS A 79 -2.13 -6.75 -5.80
C CYS A 79 -2.73 -6.17 -7.08
N ASP A 80 -3.83 -6.76 -7.51
CA ASP A 80 -4.56 -6.33 -8.70
C ASP A 80 -5.43 -5.13 -8.34
N PHE A 81 -5.22 -4.02 -9.03
CA PHE A 81 -5.96 -2.78 -8.85
C PHE A 81 -6.32 -2.17 -10.20
N SER A 82 -7.41 -1.42 -10.20
CA SER A 82 -7.87 -0.59 -11.30
C SER A 82 -7.56 0.87 -11.00
N LEU A 83 -7.19 1.59 -12.05
CA LEU A 83 -7.02 3.02 -12.05
C LEU A 83 -8.01 3.60 -13.06
N GLU A 84 -8.77 4.62 -12.66
CA GLU A 84 -9.42 5.48 -13.64
C GLU A 84 -8.36 6.23 -14.49
N PRO A 85 -8.70 6.70 -15.70
CA PRO A 85 -7.75 7.32 -16.62
C PRO A 85 -6.93 8.39 -15.91
N LEU A 86 -5.65 8.09 -15.71
CA LEU A 86 -4.74 8.98 -15.02
C LEU A 86 -4.48 10.18 -15.93
N GLY A 87 -4.76 11.38 -15.42
CA GLY A 87 -4.07 12.57 -15.89
C GLY A 87 -2.62 12.55 -15.41
N ASP A 88 -2.10 13.68 -14.95
CA ASP A 88 -0.75 13.80 -14.38
C ASP A 88 -0.61 13.21 -12.95
N ASP A 89 -1.42 12.22 -12.58
CA ASP A 89 -1.46 11.69 -11.20
C ASP A 89 -0.26 10.75 -10.93
N GLU A 90 0.50 11.03 -9.87
CA GLU A 90 1.66 10.23 -9.45
C GLU A 90 1.21 8.98 -8.68
N LEU A 91 1.32 7.81 -9.31
CA LEU A 91 1.01 6.51 -8.70
C LEU A 91 2.17 6.01 -7.84
N VAL A 92 1.87 5.52 -6.64
CA VAL A 92 2.81 4.82 -5.77
C VAL A 92 2.18 3.52 -5.28
N VAL A 93 2.89 2.40 -5.47
CA VAL A 93 2.51 1.09 -4.91
C VAL A 93 3.48 0.76 -3.77
N LYS A 94 2.94 0.47 -2.59
CA LYS A 94 3.70 0.08 -1.41
C LYS A 94 3.23 -1.28 -0.91
N TRP A 95 4.17 -2.05 -0.39
CA TRP A 95 3.85 -3.21 0.43
C TRP A 95 4.43 -3.09 1.81
N TYR A 96 3.64 -3.49 2.80
CA TYR A 96 4.01 -3.57 4.19
C TYR A 96 3.97 -5.02 4.66
N LYS A 97 4.95 -5.42 5.47
CA LYS A 97 4.89 -6.64 6.28
C LYS A 97 4.76 -6.23 7.73
N ASN A 98 3.71 -6.68 8.42
CA ASN A 98 3.44 -6.32 9.81
C ASN A 98 3.62 -4.80 10.04
N LYS A 99 2.98 -3.98 9.20
CA LYS A 99 3.05 -2.49 9.22
C LYS A 99 4.42 -1.88 8.92
N THR A 100 5.42 -2.67 8.57
CA THR A 100 6.75 -2.18 8.16
C THR A 100 6.84 -2.13 6.64
N LEU A 101 7.25 -1.00 6.06
CA LEU A 101 7.44 -0.87 4.62
C LEU A 101 8.54 -1.83 4.14
N VAL A 102 8.21 -2.69 3.17
CA VAL A 102 9.13 -3.71 2.63
C VAL A 102 9.31 -3.61 1.12
N TYR A 103 8.50 -2.81 0.44
CA TYR A 103 8.62 -2.57 -1.00
C TYR A 103 7.94 -1.27 -1.39
N GLN A 104 8.51 -0.58 -2.38
CA GLN A 104 7.90 0.56 -3.03
C GLN A 104 8.18 0.53 -4.54
N TRP A 105 7.17 0.90 -5.32
CA TRP A 105 7.28 1.12 -6.75
C TRP A 105 6.55 2.39 -7.18
N ILE A 106 7.17 3.13 -8.10
CA ILE A 106 6.65 4.32 -8.77
C ILE A 106 6.86 4.07 -10.27
N PRO A 107 5.86 4.27 -11.15
CA PRO A 107 6.03 4.13 -12.59
C PRO A 107 7.25 4.90 -13.12
N ALA A 108 7.87 4.38 -14.19
CA ALA A 108 9.16 4.84 -14.74
C ALA A 108 10.40 4.69 -13.83
N ARG A 109 10.24 4.26 -12.57
CA ARG A 109 11.35 3.91 -11.68
C ARG A 109 11.45 2.40 -11.47
N ARG A 110 12.67 1.92 -11.20
CA ARG A 110 12.86 0.53 -10.76
C ARG A 110 12.26 0.35 -9.37
N PRO A 111 11.57 -0.77 -9.10
CA PRO A 111 11.09 -1.06 -7.75
C PRO A 111 12.22 -1.17 -6.74
N VAL A 112 11.92 -0.86 -5.48
CA VAL A 112 12.87 -0.88 -4.37
C VAL A 112 12.38 -1.84 -3.30
N GLY A 113 13.21 -2.84 -2.96
CA GLY A 113 12.99 -3.72 -1.81
C GLY A 113 13.62 -3.16 -0.53
N LEU A 114 12.87 -3.21 0.56
CA LEU A 114 13.22 -2.61 1.86
C LEU A 114 13.04 -3.63 3.00
N GLY A 115 13.54 -3.28 4.18
CA GLY A 115 13.37 -4.08 5.40
C GLY A 115 13.78 -5.54 5.21
N ILE A 116 12.94 -6.45 5.70
CA ILE A 116 13.18 -7.90 5.66
C ILE A 116 13.18 -8.50 4.23
N LEU A 117 12.64 -7.78 3.24
CA LEU A 117 12.61 -8.21 1.83
C LEU A 117 13.75 -7.64 1.00
N LYS A 118 14.60 -6.77 1.56
CA LYS A 118 15.78 -6.25 0.88
C LYS A 118 16.69 -7.40 0.43
N GLY A 119 16.96 -7.47 -0.87
CA GLY A 119 17.78 -8.55 -1.47
C GLY A 119 17.10 -9.91 -1.60
N ARG A 120 15.80 -10.03 -1.30
CA ARG A 120 15.03 -11.29 -1.38
C ARG A 120 13.98 -11.33 -2.49
N LEU A 121 13.84 -10.22 -3.22
CA LEU A 121 12.85 -10.03 -4.28
C LEU A 121 13.48 -10.10 -5.66
N ASN A 122 12.74 -10.67 -6.62
CA ASN A 122 12.99 -10.41 -8.04
C ASN A 122 12.35 -9.08 -8.43
N LEU A 123 13.12 -7.99 -8.38
CA LEU A 123 12.64 -6.64 -8.73
C LEU A 123 12.36 -6.44 -10.23
N ALA A 124 12.75 -7.40 -11.07
CA ALA A 124 12.46 -7.39 -12.51
C ALA A 124 11.16 -8.15 -12.86
N TYR A 125 10.46 -8.71 -11.86
CA TYR A 125 9.21 -9.42 -12.09
C TYR A 125 8.12 -8.47 -12.60
N ALA A 126 7.53 -8.81 -13.75
CA ALA A 126 6.39 -8.12 -14.33
C ALA A 126 5.11 -8.94 -14.07
N ALA A 127 4.20 -8.38 -13.27
CA ALA A 127 2.90 -8.97 -12.97
C ALA A 127 1.84 -8.68 -14.04
N SER A 128 2.08 -7.66 -14.87
CA SER A 128 1.16 -7.17 -15.89
C SER A 128 1.95 -6.52 -17.04
N GLU A 129 1.33 -6.48 -18.22
CA GLU A 129 1.85 -5.77 -19.40
C GLU A 129 1.44 -4.30 -19.43
N GLN A 130 0.57 -3.85 -18.52
CA GLN A 130 0.06 -2.48 -18.49
C GLN A 130 1.04 -1.55 -17.74
N ASN A 131 1.35 -0.39 -18.33
CA ASN A 131 2.39 0.55 -17.88
C ASN A 131 2.30 1.00 -16.40
N TYR A 132 1.10 0.97 -15.81
CA TYR A 132 0.84 1.40 -14.42
C TYR A 132 0.60 0.25 -13.45
N SER A 133 0.71 -1.00 -13.89
CA SER A 133 0.50 -2.17 -13.03
C SER A 133 1.59 -3.23 -13.18
N VAL A 134 2.65 -2.97 -13.97
CA VAL A 134 3.77 -3.89 -14.22
C VAL A 134 4.39 -4.45 -12.94
N HIS A 135 4.73 -3.59 -11.97
CA HIS A 135 5.44 -4.02 -10.76
C HIS A 135 4.57 -3.92 -9.49
N ARG A 136 3.29 -4.29 -9.62
CA ARG A 136 2.33 -4.32 -8.50
C ARG A 136 2.52 -5.49 -7.53
N ALA A 137 3.25 -6.52 -7.93
CA ALA A 137 3.42 -7.76 -7.18
C ALA A 137 4.81 -7.90 -6.54
N LEU A 138 4.87 -8.61 -5.41
CA LEU A 138 6.11 -9.08 -4.81
C LEU A 138 6.44 -10.47 -5.33
N HIS A 139 7.60 -10.65 -5.95
CA HIS A 139 8.14 -11.97 -6.26
C HIS A 139 9.28 -12.31 -5.30
N ILE A 140 8.95 -13.04 -4.24
CA ILE A 140 9.90 -13.49 -3.22
C ILE A 140 10.61 -14.76 -3.71
N LEU A 141 11.93 -14.69 -3.83
CA LEU A 141 12.75 -15.78 -4.38
C LEU A 141 12.79 -17.01 -3.46
N LYS A 142 12.88 -16.77 -2.15
CA LYS A 142 13.00 -17.83 -1.14
C LYS A 142 12.31 -17.44 0.16
N SER A 143 11.22 -18.13 0.45
CA SER A 143 10.46 -17.98 1.68
C SER A 143 11.16 -18.54 2.91
N GLY A 144 11.09 -17.81 4.02
CA GLY A 144 11.58 -18.22 5.33
C GLY A 144 10.49 -18.05 6.41
N PRO A 145 10.60 -18.69 7.59
CA PRO A 145 9.56 -18.61 8.63
C PRO A 145 9.34 -17.17 9.12
N ASP A 146 10.40 -16.36 9.04
CA ASP A 146 10.43 -14.92 9.32
C ASP A 146 9.54 -14.08 8.39
N LEU A 147 9.19 -14.61 7.21
CA LEU A 147 8.24 -14.01 6.28
C LEU A 147 6.78 -14.32 6.61
N SER A 148 6.49 -15.06 7.69
CA SER A 148 5.11 -15.19 8.16
C SER A 148 4.61 -13.86 8.73
N GLY A 149 3.34 -13.56 8.52
CA GLY A 149 2.68 -12.35 9.04
C GLY A 149 1.69 -11.73 8.08
N GLU A 150 1.29 -10.50 8.41
CA GLU A 150 0.37 -9.70 7.63
C GLU A 150 1.10 -8.98 6.51
N TYR A 151 0.53 -9.04 5.31
CA TYR A 151 0.97 -8.35 4.11
C TYR A 151 -0.12 -7.39 3.68
N THR A 152 0.22 -6.10 3.66
CA THR A 152 -0.67 -5.02 3.22
C THR A 152 -0.14 -4.46 1.90
N CYS A 153 -0.98 -4.43 0.88
CA CYS A 153 -0.75 -3.63 -0.32
C CYS A 153 -1.46 -2.29 -0.14
N SER A 154 -0.75 -1.17 -0.33
CA SER A 154 -1.34 0.16 -0.43
C SER A 154 -1.00 0.73 -1.81
N VAL A 155 -2.03 1.24 -2.48
CA VAL A 155 -1.94 1.85 -3.81
C VAL A 155 -2.45 3.27 -3.68
N SER A 156 -1.57 4.24 -3.85
CA SER A 156 -1.86 5.66 -3.64
C SER A 156 -1.65 6.45 -4.92
N THR A 157 -2.50 7.43 -5.15
CA THR A 157 -2.31 8.52 -6.11
C THR A 157 -2.30 9.86 -5.38
N LEU A 158 -2.17 10.97 -6.09
CA LEU A 158 -2.32 12.32 -5.50
C LEU A 158 -3.72 12.57 -4.90
N LYS A 159 -4.74 11.82 -5.33
CA LYS A 159 -6.15 12.10 -5.00
C LYS A 159 -6.76 11.11 -4.02
N ASN A 160 -6.29 9.87 -4.02
CA ASN A 160 -6.91 8.77 -3.28
C ASN A 160 -5.89 7.67 -2.96
N GLU A 161 -6.26 6.79 -2.05
CA GLU A 161 -5.52 5.60 -1.68
C GLU A 161 -6.51 4.47 -1.39
N ASP A 162 -6.13 3.25 -1.75
CA ASP A 162 -6.80 2.02 -1.30
C ASP A 162 -5.76 1.06 -0.72
N GLU A 163 -6.16 0.32 0.32
CA GLU A 163 -5.31 -0.66 0.99
C GLU A 163 -6.05 -1.97 1.29
N ARG A 164 -5.36 -3.08 1.14
CA ARG A 164 -5.87 -4.40 1.53
C ARG A 164 -4.79 -5.20 2.24
N THR A 165 -5.23 -6.03 3.19
CA THR A 165 -4.33 -6.87 4.00
C THR A 165 -4.74 -8.34 3.93
N LYS A 166 -3.74 -9.23 3.86
CA LYS A 166 -3.89 -10.68 4.01
C LYS A 166 -2.71 -11.27 4.78
N THR A 167 -2.92 -12.41 5.41
CA THR A 167 -1.89 -13.10 6.21
C THR A 167 -1.30 -14.28 5.44
N MET A 168 0.02 -14.48 5.57
CA MET A 168 0.75 -15.63 5.05
C MET A 168 1.47 -16.37 6.19
N LEU A 169 1.40 -17.70 6.19
CA LEU A 169 2.16 -18.58 7.06
C LEU A 169 3.22 -19.35 6.26
N VAL A 170 4.48 -19.25 6.66
CA VAL A 170 5.56 -20.06 6.10
C VAL A 170 5.87 -21.23 7.04
N PHE A 171 5.53 -22.45 6.62
CA PHE A 171 5.79 -23.66 7.40
C PHE A 171 7.03 -24.40 6.91
N GLY A 172 7.77 -25.02 7.82
CA GLY A 172 8.94 -25.82 7.47
C GLY A 172 9.18 -26.93 8.48
N LYS A 173 9.78 -28.04 8.04
CA LYS A 173 10.27 -29.05 8.98
C LYS A 173 11.47 -28.48 9.71
N ARG A 174 11.43 -28.49 11.04
CA ARG A 174 12.61 -28.25 11.87
C ARG A 174 13.58 -29.41 11.60
N LEU A 175 14.64 -29.18 10.85
CA LEU A 175 15.74 -30.15 10.76
C LEU A 175 16.36 -30.24 12.15
N ARG A 176 16.16 -31.39 12.82
CA ARG A 176 16.98 -31.75 13.97
C ARG A 176 18.36 -32.08 13.41
N LEU A 177 19.30 -31.15 13.61
CA LEU A 177 20.71 -31.43 13.41
C LEU A 177 21.11 -32.37 14.56
N PHE A 178 21.43 -33.61 14.22
CA PHE A 178 22.05 -34.58 15.12
C PHE A 178 23.56 -34.46 15.01
#